data_AF-A0A1V5H231-F1
#
_entry.id   AF-A0A1V5H231-F1
#
_cell.length_a   1.000
_cell.length_b   1.000
_cell.length_c   1.000
_cell.angle_alpha   90.00
_cell.angle_beta   90.00
_cell.angle_gamma   90.00
#
_symmetry.space_group_name_H-M   'P 1'
#
loop_
_entity.id
_entity.type
_entity.pdbx_description
1 polymer ?
#
loop_
_entity_poly.entity_id
_entity_poly.type
_entity_poly.pdbx_seq_one_letter_code
_entity_poly.pdbx_strand_id
1 'polypeptide(L)'
;MQTAPFKAIVATAILALLPVGTGGVGAAEQAADAPAPPAATPAAPETPAAAIPRPMTWRVTARPEALLVYRCGGTSPLVYVPAADTGDIRFLACPGDLATLTWKRTAPQAEGTADKEAAPQEAQLLLVIDAADGPELTLTVDDDWAFVRRDGKPVGLLAGPSANGSHLSDEALAVRLADLPSTQLQGMRWLGVGGAGDEGKGALQRAFVQRVAEAKPPRLTVFIGGEDAPLSSLAALDPVALLLDDGAPAGTLAALAGKRVATVIVANDDTTADLAGLAKLPGLRHLQLWEGGPDDAPLRLPEGLALESLGITSDAEAVVGLDKHKGLVRLAAPAEALASLDLRAAFPKLVSLATQVSKLPAVPSGLRHLAFIEDEDVTPELLARVVKANPDLSVIEFVGCNELPDLSALKPLARLGSVLIAQKGAPDTKSLAELKGTGFFALPAEEFEGEGSARLKELKSRRPDATVVPVQPLCLGSGWILLLLPAVAVGFLAAWLNRRRRCAARPGGACP
;
A
#
# COMPACT_ATOMS: atom_id res chain seq x y z
N MET A 1 -10.47 -26.13 2.45
CA MET A 1 -11.00 -25.01 1.65
C MET A 1 -9.84 -24.05 1.45
N GLN A 2 -9.48 -23.80 0.20
CA GLN A 2 -8.15 -23.32 -0.20
C GLN A 2 -8.02 -21.80 -0.02
N THR A 3 -7.29 -21.40 1.02
CA THR A 3 -6.71 -20.07 1.23
C THR A 3 -5.33 -20.03 0.58
N ALA A 4 -5.26 -19.62 -0.69
CA ALA A 4 -3.98 -19.31 -1.35
C ALA A 4 -4.22 -18.50 -2.63
N PRO A 5 -4.21 -17.15 -2.54
CA PRO A 5 -3.60 -16.39 -3.63
C PRO A 5 -2.77 -15.16 -3.20
N PHE A 6 -2.69 -14.82 -1.91
CA PHE A 6 -1.99 -13.60 -1.45
C PHE A 6 -0.46 -13.65 -1.71
N LYS A 7 0.13 -14.85 -1.66
CA LYS A 7 1.56 -15.11 -1.92
C LYS A 7 2.05 -14.69 -3.31
N ALA A 8 1.19 -14.54 -4.32
CA ALA A 8 1.67 -14.37 -5.71
C ALA A 8 2.19 -12.96 -6.04
N ILE A 9 1.73 -11.92 -5.34
CA ILE A 9 2.12 -10.52 -5.63
C ILE A 9 3.39 -10.12 -4.87
N VAL A 10 3.67 -10.75 -3.72
CA VAL A 10 4.88 -10.47 -2.91
C VAL A 10 5.95 -11.57 -3.05
N ALA A 11 5.59 -12.85 -3.22
CA ALA A 11 6.54 -13.96 -3.14
C ALA A 11 7.13 -14.48 -4.47
N THR A 12 6.96 -13.78 -5.61
CA THR A 12 7.55 -14.25 -6.87
C THR A 12 8.99 -13.78 -7.06
N ALA A 13 9.90 -14.17 -6.14
CA ALA A 13 11.34 -14.15 -6.36
C ALA A 13 12.07 -15.17 -5.47
N ILE A 14 12.91 -16.01 -6.12
CA ILE A 14 14.03 -16.81 -5.58
C ILE A 14 13.74 -18.28 -5.22
N LEU A 15 14.37 -19.19 -5.99
CA LEU A 15 15.02 -20.38 -5.43
C LEU A 15 16.11 -20.96 -6.35
N ALA A 16 17.23 -21.28 -5.67
CA ALA A 16 18.30 -22.23 -5.98
C ALA A 16 19.58 -21.75 -6.73
N LEU A 17 20.68 -21.55 -5.98
CA LEU A 17 21.75 -22.56 -5.76
C LEU A 17 22.93 -21.99 -4.90
N LEU A 18 23.36 -22.76 -3.88
CA LEU A 18 24.62 -22.61 -3.08
C LEU A 18 25.85 -23.11 -3.92
N PRO A 19 27.16 -23.01 -3.53
CA PRO A 19 27.71 -22.82 -2.16
C PRO A 19 29.13 -22.12 -1.96
N VAL A 20 29.53 -21.99 -0.67
CA VAL A 20 30.89 -22.01 0.00
C VAL A 20 31.93 -20.86 -0.17
N GLY A 21 32.37 -20.27 0.97
CA GLY A 21 33.81 -20.24 1.34
C GLY A 21 34.51 -18.96 1.87
N THR A 22 34.60 -18.85 3.20
CA THR A 22 35.73 -18.36 4.05
C THR A 22 36.28 -16.91 4.03
N GLY A 23 36.22 -16.25 5.20
CA GLY A 23 37.41 -15.79 5.96
C GLY A 23 37.75 -14.28 6.02
N GLY A 24 37.98 -13.75 7.24
CA GLY A 24 38.98 -12.68 7.46
C GLY A 24 38.55 -11.43 8.25
N VAL A 25 39.17 -11.24 9.42
CA VAL A 25 38.96 -10.22 10.45
C VAL A 25 39.67 -8.88 10.12
N GLY A 26 39.16 -7.74 10.62
CA GLY A 26 39.95 -6.50 10.74
C GLY A 26 39.21 -5.33 11.41
N ALA A 27 39.58 -5.00 12.63
CA ALA A 27 39.06 -3.93 13.47
C ALA A 27 39.86 -2.62 13.30
N ALA A 28 39.18 -1.46 13.43
CA ALA A 28 39.69 -0.15 13.89
C ALA A 28 38.59 0.91 13.64
N GLU A 29 38.45 2.03 14.34
CA GLU A 29 38.79 2.53 15.67
C GLU A 29 38.02 3.87 15.74
N GLN A 30 37.51 4.22 16.92
CA GLN A 30 36.63 5.36 17.18
C GLN A 30 37.31 6.73 16.96
N ALA A 31 36.53 7.72 16.53
CA ALA A 31 36.78 9.12 16.89
C ALA A 31 35.46 9.88 17.04
N ALA A 32 35.30 10.50 18.21
CA ALA A 32 34.16 11.28 18.65
C ALA A 32 34.21 12.72 18.14
N ASP A 33 33.04 13.34 17.89
CA ASP A 33 32.90 14.78 18.10
C ASP A 33 31.45 15.22 18.40
N ALA A 34 31.34 16.31 19.14
CA ALA A 34 30.25 16.76 20.00
C ALA A 34 29.01 17.37 19.29
N PRO A 35 27.86 17.54 19.98
CA PRO A 35 26.55 17.71 19.35
C PRO A 35 26.18 19.17 19.00
N ALA A 36 25.52 19.34 17.85
CA ALA A 36 24.87 20.59 17.44
C ALA A 36 23.53 20.80 18.18
N PRO A 37 23.12 22.06 18.45
CA PRO A 37 21.96 22.39 19.29
C PRO A 37 20.62 22.07 18.60
N PRO A 38 19.54 21.77 19.36
CA PRO A 38 18.29 21.29 18.79
C PRO A 38 17.52 22.41 18.06
N ALA A 39 17.12 22.11 16.82
CA ALA A 39 16.17 22.92 16.06
C ALA A 39 14.79 22.92 16.73
N ALA A 40 14.16 24.09 16.74
CA ALA A 40 12.88 24.37 17.38
C ALA A 40 11.77 23.40 16.92
N THR A 41 11.00 22.91 17.89
CA THR A 41 9.79 22.10 17.72
C THR A 41 8.70 22.90 16.99
N PRO A 42 8.18 22.44 15.84
CA PRO A 42 6.96 23.00 15.27
C PRO A 42 5.76 22.60 16.12
N ALA A 43 4.89 23.57 16.41
CA ALA A 43 3.63 23.37 17.13
C ALA A 43 2.76 22.28 16.45
N ALA A 44 2.12 21.44 17.25
CA ALA A 44 1.21 20.39 16.78
C ALA A 44 -0.05 20.99 16.11
N PRO A 45 -0.41 20.57 14.87
CA PRO A 45 -1.65 21.00 14.25
C PRO A 45 -2.84 20.08 14.63
N GLU A 46 -4.03 20.67 14.57
CA GLU A 46 -5.35 20.11 14.90
C GLU A 46 -5.62 18.75 14.22
N THR A 47 -5.72 17.69 15.02
CA THR A 47 -5.69 16.28 14.63
C THR A 47 -6.95 15.67 13.93
N PRO A 48 -8.19 16.18 14.04
CA PRO A 48 -9.36 15.42 13.55
C PRO A 48 -9.60 15.50 12.04
N ALA A 49 -9.04 16.49 11.34
CA ALA A 49 -9.22 16.63 9.89
C ALA A 49 -8.36 15.64 9.08
N ALA A 50 -7.17 15.28 9.59
CA ALA A 50 -6.25 14.34 8.93
C ALA A 50 -6.74 12.87 9.02
N ALA A 51 -7.65 12.57 9.93
CA ALA A 51 -8.14 11.21 10.14
C ALA A 51 -9.25 10.79 9.16
N ILE A 52 -9.86 11.73 8.44
CA ILE A 52 -11.00 11.48 7.55
C ILE A 52 -10.49 11.43 6.10
N PRO A 53 -10.86 10.40 5.30
CA PRO A 53 -10.56 10.38 3.87
C PRO A 53 -11.02 11.64 3.17
N ARG A 54 -10.15 12.16 2.30
CA ARG A 54 -10.47 13.30 1.44
C ARG A 54 -10.25 12.93 -0.03
N PRO A 55 -11.05 13.50 -0.94
CA PRO A 55 -10.75 13.44 -2.37
C PRO A 55 -9.36 14.02 -2.66
N MET A 56 -8.58 13.29 -3.45
CA MET A 56 -7.30 13.69 -3.99
C MET A 56 -7.33 13.55 -5.52
N THR A 57 -6.59 14.41 -6.22
CA THR A 57 -6.39 14.36 -7.67
C THR A 57 -4.90 14.33 -7.97
N TRP A 58 -4.44 13.26 -8.61
CA TRP A 58 -3.08 13.13 -9.10
C TRP A 58 -3.07 13.22 -10.63
N ARG A 59 -2.28 14.15 -11.15
CA ARG A 59 -2.00 14.29 -12.58
C ARG A 59 -0.64 13.70 -12.88
N VAL A 60 -0.58 12.75 -13.80
CA VAL A 60 0.66 12.03 -14.14
C VAL A 60 0.91 12.13 -15.64
N THR A 61 2.10 12.59 -16.06
CA THR A 61 2.40 12.82 -17.50
C THR A 61 2.36 11.56 -18.34
N ALA A 62 2.85 10.44 -17.80
CA ALA A 62 2.65 9.12 -18.37
C ALA A 62 1.46 8.47 -17.65
N ARG A 63 0.33 8.31 -18.37
CA ARG A 63 -0.90 7.74 -17.80
C ARG A 63 -0.60 6.36 -17.19
N PRO A 64 -0.73 6.18 -15.86
CA PRO A 64 -0.62 4.87 -15.25
C PRO A 64 -1.82 4.01 -15.60
N GLU A 65 -1.69 2.71 -15.42
CA GLU A 65 -2.83 1.81 -15.58
C GLU A 65 -3.82 1.97 -14.43
N ALA A 66 -3.29 2.04 -13.22
CA ALA A 66 -4.06 2.13 -12.00
C ALA A 66 -3.26 2.77 -10.87
N LEU A 67 -4.01 3.22 -9.87
CA LEU A 67 -3.52 3.58 -8.55
C LEU A 67 -4.16 2.62 -7.55
N LEU A 68 -3.32 1.90 -6.80
CA LEU A 68 -3.74 1.09 -5.66
C LEU A 68 -3.57 1.93 -4.40
N VAL A 69 -4.61 2.02 -3.57
CA VAL A 69 -4.54 2.70 -2.27
C VAL A 69 -4.79 1.68 -1.17
N TYR A 70 -3.74 1.42 -0.39
CA TYR A 70 -3.80 0.64 0.84
C TYR A 70 -4.15 1.59 1.98
N ARG A 71 -5.43 1.52 2.35
CA ARG A 71 -5.99 2.30 3.45
C ARG A 71 -5.53 1.67 4.74
N CYS A 72 -5.29 2.49 5.76
CA CYS A 72 -5.00 1.97 7.09
C CYS A 72 -6.08 0.96 7.53
N GLY A 73 -5.70 -0.33 7.54
CA GLY A 73 -6.50 -1.51 7.91
C GLY A 73 -7.60 -1.95 6.94
N GLY A 74 -7.50 -1.61 5.66
CA GLY A 74 -8.26 -2.30 4.61
C GLY A 74 -7.58 -3.62 4.21
N THR A 75 -8.32 -4.73 4.19
CA THR A 75 -7.84 -6.08 3.81
C THR A 75 -7.37 -6.19 2.36
N SER A 76 -7.86 -5.30 1.49
CA SER A 76 -7.48 -5.22 0.08
C SER A 76 -7.30 -3.77 -0.35
N PRO A 77 -6.33 -3.48 -1.26
CA PRO A 77 -6.20 -2.15 -1.81
C PRO A 77 -7.41 -1.80 -2.68
N LEU A 78 -7.79 -0.53 -2.65
CA LEU A 78 -8.76 0.04 -3.59
C LEU A 78 -8.03 0.42 -4.87
N VAL A 79 -8.53 -0.06 -6.01
CA VAL A 79 -7.95 0.20 -7.32
C VAL A 79 -8.72 1.33 -8.00
N TYR A 80 -8.05 2.45 -8.23
CA TYR A 80 -8.58 3.61 -8.94
C TYR A 80 -7.98 3.69 -10.34
N VAL A 81 -8.85 3.86 -11.34
CA VAL A 81 -8.44 3.94 -12.74
C VAL A 81 -8.38 5.41 -13.19
N PRO A 82 -7.31 5.87 -13.85
CA PRO A 82 -7.24 7.23 -14.36
C PRO A 82 -8.32 7.53 -15.40
N ALA A 83 -8.85 8.75 -15.35
CA ALA A 83 -9.85 9.22 -16.29
C ALA A 83 -9.30 9.18 -17.74
N ALA A 84 -10.09 8.67 -18.68
CA ALA A 84 -9.64 8.42 -20.05
C ALA A 84 -9.33 9.69 -20.85
N ASP A 85 -9.97 10.81 -20.50
CA ASP A 85 -9.88 12.10 -21.18
C ASP A 85 -8.70 12.95 -20.70
N THR A 86 -8.44 12.93 -19.40
CA THR A 86 -7.48 13.83 -18.72
C THR A 86 -6.24 13.09 -18.23
N GLY A 87 -6.31 11.78 -18.03
CA GLY A 87 -5.28 11.01 -17.34
C GLY A 87 -5.22 11.27 -15.84
N ASP A 88 -6.07 12.16 -15.30
CA ASP A 88 -6.13 12.48 -13.88
C ASP A 88 -6.68 11.27 -13.10
N ILE A 89 -6.01 10.91 -12.02
CA ILE A 89 -6.44 9.88 -11.07
C ILE A 89 -7.10 10.59 -9.90
N ARG A 90 -8.34 10.25 -9.61
CA ARG A 90 -9.10 10.82 -8.50
C ARG A 90 -9.48 9.72 -7.52
N PHE A 91 -9.17 9.91 -6.24
CA PHE A 91 -9.27 8.85 -5.23
C PHE A 91 -9.51 9.41 -3.82
N LEU A 92 -9.92 8.55 -2.88
CA LEU A 92 -9.98 8.90 -1.45
C LEU A 92 -8.73 8.39 -0.74
N ALA A 93 -8.09 9.26 0.04
CA ALA A 93 -6.99 8.86 0.92
C ALA A 93 -6.89 9.76 2.15
N CYS A 94 -6.11 9.30 3.11
CA CYS A 94 -5.68 10.02 4.29
C CYS A 94 -4.16 10.04 4.38
N PRO A 95 -3.57 10.97 5.16
CA PRO A 95 -2.21 10.83 5.64
C PRO A 95 -1.95 9.47 6.29
N GLY A 96 -0.79 8.90 5.97
CA GLY A 96 -0.35 7.59 6.42
C GLY A 96 -0.89 6.40 5.61
N ASP A 97 -1.74 6.62 4.61
CA ASP A 97 -2.10 5.58 3.64
C ASP A 97 -0.94 5.35 2.66
N LEU A 98 -0.82 4.12 2.14
CA LEU A 98 0.15 3.78 1.10
C LEU A 98 -0.54 3.77 -0.26
N ALA A 99 0.10 4.41 -1.23
CA ALA A 99 -0.37 4.50 -2.60
C ALA A 99 0.68 3.88 -3.54
N THR A 100 0.24 2.99 -4.43
CA THR A 100 1.08 2.36 -5.45
C THR A 100 0.54 2.72 -6.83
N LEU A 101 1.34 3.42 -7.63
CA LEU A 101 1.08 3.65 -9.04
C LEU A 101 1.71 2.53 -9.86
N THR A 102 0.98 2.00 -10.83
CA THR A 102 1.46 0.94 -11.72
C THR A 102 1.32 1.36 -13.18
N TRP A 103 2.32 1.02 -13.98
CA TRP A 103 2.34 1.20 -15.43
C TRP A 103 2.69 -0.14 -16.10
N LYS A 104 2.08 -0.44 -17.25
CA LYS A 104 2.59 -1.47 -18.16
C LYS A 104 3.24 -0.83 -19.38
N ARG A 105 4.33 -1.47 -19.81
CA ARG A 105 5.07 -1.12 -21.01
C ARG A 105 5.17 -2.34 -21.91
N THR A 106 4.95 -2.15 -23.21
CA THR A 106 5.39 -3.10 -24.23
C THR A 106 6.90 -2.91 -24.43
N ALA A 107 7.71 -3.92 -24.13
CA ALA A 107 9.14 -3.83 -24.33
C ALA A 107 9.44 -3.63 -25.84
N PRO A 108 10.39 -2.77 -26.21
CA PRO A 108 10.80 -2.64 -27.61
C PRO A 108 11.32 -4.00 -28.09
N GLN A 109 10.81 -4.48 -29.23
CA GLN A 109 11.35 -5.69 -29.86
C GLN A 109 12.84 -5.48 -30.11
N ALA A 110 13.67 -6.38 -29.57
CA ALA A 110 15.08 -6.41 -29.93
C ALA A 110 15.18 -6.62 -31.45
N GLU A 111 15.90 -5.74 -32.14
CA GLU A 111 16.16 -5.89 -33.57
C GLU A 111 16.79 -7.28 -33.82
N GLY A 112 16.07 -8.13 -34.55
CA GLY A 112 16.54 -9.48 -34.93
C GLY A 112 15.79 -10.67 -34.31
N THR A 113 14.83 -10.47 -33.40
CA THR A 113 13.99 -11.57 -32.89
C THR A 113 12.53 -11.39 -33.30
N ALA A 114 12.21 -11.77 -34.54
CA ALA A 114 10.87 -11.60 -35.12
C ALA A 114 9.76 -12.48 -34.49
N ASP A 115 10.10 -13.48 -33.65
CA ASP A 115 9.15 -14.53 -33.22
C ASP A 115 8.88 -14.62 -31.71
N LYS A 116 9.29 -13.62 -30.90
CA LYS A 116 8.88 -13.55 -29.50
C LYS A 116 8.17 -12.25 -29.22
N GLU A 117 6.86 -12.35 -28.99
CA GLU A 117 6.06 -11.28 -28.41
C GLU A 117 6.74 -10.83 -27.10
N ALA A 118 7.19 -9.57 -27.07
CA ALA A 118 7.95 -9.06 -25.95
C ALA A 118 7.02 -8.95 -24.74
N ALA A 119 7.32 -9.69 -23.67
CA ALA A 119 6.48 -9.69 -22.47
C ALA A 119 6.33 -8.26 -21.92
N PRO A 120 5.11 -7.85 -21.51
CA PRO A 120 4.91 -6.53 -20.93
C PRO A 120 5.74 -6.39 -19.66
N GLN A 121 6.46 -5.28 -19.54
CA GLN A 121 7.18 -4.91 -18.33
C GLN A 121 6.26 -4.05 -17.46
N GLU A 122 6.13 -4.41 -16.19
CA GLU A 122 5.43 -3.59 -15.19
C GLU A 122 6.43 -2.68 -14.48
N ALA A 123 6.05 -1.42 -14.29
CA ALA A 123 6.78 -0.45 -13.49
C ALA A 123 5.88 0.07 -12.36
N GLN A 124 6.46 0.32 -11.18
CA GLN A 124 5.70 0.75 -10.01
C GLN A 124 6.39 1.89 -9.25
N LEU A 125 5.59 2.75 -8.63
CA LEU A 125 6.02 3.76 -7.66
C LEU A 125 5.15 3.64 -6.41
N LEU A 126 5.79 3.51 -5.25
CA LEU A 126 5.12 3.50 -3.96
C LEU A 126 5.34 4.84 -3.25
N LEU A 127 4.30 5.38 -2.63
CA LEU A 127 4.33 6.61 -1.86
C LEU A 127 3.44 6.50 -0.63
N VAL A 128 3.93 6.96 0.52
CA VAL A 128 3.07 7.19 1.68
C VAL A 128 2.48 8.59 1.55
N ILE A 129 1.15 8.69 1.64
CA ILE A 129 0.42 9.95 1.56
C ILE A 129 0.77 10.81 2.78
N ASP A 130 1.25 12.02 2.52
CA ASP A 130 1.62 12.99 3.55
C ASP A 130 0.50 14.03 3.72
N ALA A 131 0.30 14.54 4.93
CA ALA A 131 -0.64 15.64 5.18
C ALA A 131 -0.40 16.85 4.25
N ALA A 132 0.85 17.10 3.91
CA ALA A 132 1.29 18.19 3.06
C ALA A 132 1.23 17.90 1.55
N ASP A 133 0.73 16.74 1.11
CA ASP A 133 0.50 16.49 -0.32
C ASP A 133 -0.65 17.29 -0.92
N GLY A 134 -1.45 17.97 -0.08
CA GLY A 134 -2.61 18.73 -0.53
C GLY A 134 -3.66 17.85 -1.23
N PRO A 135 -4.73 18.43 -1.80
CA PRO A 135 -5.72 17.69 -2.58
C PRO A 135 -5.28 17.43 -4.02
N GLU A 136 -4.27 18.15 -4.53
CA GLU A 136 -3.81 18.05 -5.91
C GLU A 136 -2.30 17.84 -5.97
N LEU A 137 -1.87 16.88 -6.79
CA LEU A 137 -0.46 16.55 -7.02
C LEU A 137 -0.21 16.40 -8.51
N THR A 138 0.91 16.94 -8.99
CA THR A 138 1.40 16.65 -10.35
C THR A 138 2.70 15.87 -10.27
N LEU A 139 2.74 14.75 -10.99
CA LEU A 139 3.88 13.87 -11.13
C LEU A 139 4.28 13.79 -12.61
N THR A 140 5.58 13.83 -12.87
CA THR A 140 6.12 13.66 -14.22
C THR A 140 7.02 12.43 -14.25
N VAL A 141 6.78 11.53 -15.19
CA VAL A 141 7.67 10.37 -15.43
C VAL A 141 8.74 10.80 -16.43
N ASP A 142 10.02 10.53 -16.12
CA ASP A 142 11.13 10.81 -17.04
C ASP A 142 10.97 9.99 -18.34
N ASP A 143 11.45 10.50 -19.47
CA ASP A 143 11.30 9.83 -20.79
C ASP A 143 12.00 8.46 -20.86
N ASP A 144 13.10 8.32 -20.10
CA ASP A 144 13.83 7.05 -19.92
C ASP A 144 13.20 6.15 -18.85
N TRP A 145 12.09 6.60 -18.25
CA TRP A 145 11.35 5.97 -17.17
C TRP A 145 12.16 5.79 -15.88
N ALA A 146 13.33 6.43 -15.72
CA ALA A 146 14.17 6.21 -14.54
C ALA A 146 13.48 6.65 -13.24
N PHE A 147 12.90 7.85 -13.26
CA PHE A 147 12.33 8.50 -12.08
C PHE A 147 10.92 8.98 -12.33
N VAL A 148 10.14 8.99 -11.25
CA VAL A 148 9.00 9.90 -11.13
C VAL A 148 9.48 11.15 -10.43
N ARG A 149 9.05 12.32 -10.93
CA ARG A 149 9.40 13.63 -10.38
C ARG A 149 8.18 14.42 -9.94
N ARG A 150 8.42 15.32 -9.00
CA ARG A 150 7.50 16.39 -8.57
C ARG A 150 8.28 17.69 -8.60
N ASP A 151 7.75 18.71 -9.26
CA ASP A 151 8.39 20.04 -9.38
C ASP A 151 9.84 19.94 -9.89
N GLY A 152 10.09 19.03 -10.83
CA GLY A 152 11.40 18.77 -11.43
C GLY A 152 12.37 17.94 -10.57
N LYS A 153 12.03 17.60 -9.32
CA LYS A 153 12.87 16.79 -8.43
C LYS A 153 12.42 15.33 -8.40
N PRO A 154 13.35 14.35 -8.36
CA PRO A 154 12.99 12.94 -8.26
C PRO A 154 12.30 12.67 -6.92
N VAL A 155 11.15 12.00 -6.95
CA VAL A 155 10.43 11.53 -5.75
C VAL A 155 10.61 10.03 -5.53
N GLY A 156 10.96 9.27 -6.56
CA GLY A 156 11.27 7.85 -6.45
C GLY A 156 11.80 7.29 -7.75
N LEU A 157 12.56 6.20 -7.64
CA LEU A 157 12.94 5.37 -8.78
C LEU A 157 11.72 4.55 -9.20
N LEU A 158 11.47 4.43 -10.51
CA LEU A 158 10.50 3.46 -11.02
C LEU A 158 11.10 2.06 -10.89
N ALA A 159 10.52 1.24 -10.02
CA ALA A 159 10.91 -0.15 -9.88
C ALA A 159 10.25 -0.98 -10.97
N GLY A 160 10.97 -1.96 -11.53
CA GLY A 160 10.46 -3.04 -12.35
C GLY A 160 9.68 -4.08 -11.53
N PRO A 161 9.43 -5.30 -12.05
CA PRO A 161 8.53 -6.28 -11.43
C PRO A 161 9.00 -6.83 -10.06
N SER A 162 10.23 -6.54 -9.63
CA SER A 162 10.65 -6.68 -8.23
C SER A 162 10.89 -5.28 -7.66
N ALA A 163 10.39 -5.02 -6.45
CA ALA A 163 10.39 -3.70 -5.79
C ALA A 163 11.78 -3.01 -5.65
N ASN A 164 12.85 -3.72 -6.02
CA ASN A 164 14.24 -3.30 -5.92
C ASN A 164 15.00 -3.24 -7.27
N GLY A 165 14.40 -3.62 -8.40
CA GLY A 165 15.07 -3.61 -9.71
C GLY A 165 14.68 -2.39 -10.55
N SER A 166 15.63 -1.74 -11.25
CA SER A 166 15.31 -0.78 -12.31
C SER A 166 15.04 -1.53 -13.62
N HIS A 167 14.22 -0.98 -14.53
CA HIS A 167 14.15 -1.45 -15.92
C HIS A 167 15.36 -1.00 -16.76
N LEU A 168 16.18 -0.09 -16.24
CA LEU A 168 17.46 0.30 -16.85
C LEU A 168 18.54 -0.76 -16.57
N SER A 169 19.54 -0.86 -17.46
CA SER A 169 20.76 -1.62 -17.15
C SER A 169 21.50 -0.97 -15.97
N ASP A 170 22.33 -1.75 -15.27
CA ASP A 170 23.09 -1.25 -14.12
C ASP A 170 24.01 -0.08 -14.52
N GLU A 171 24.62 -0.10 -15.71
CA GLU A 171 25.44 1.02 -16.18
C GLU A 171 24.60 2.27 -16.47
N ALA A 172 23.45 2.11 -17.14
CA ALA A 172 22.56 3.22 -17.43
C ALA A 172 22.00 3.83 -16.14
N LEU A 173 21.61 2.99 -15.18
CA LEU A 173 21.18 3.43 -13.86
C LEU A 173 22.31 4.15 -13.12
N ALA A 174 23.54 3.62 -13.13
CA ALA A 174 24.68 4.25 -12.48
C ALA A 174 24.96 5.67 -13.01
N VAL A 175 24.91 5.86 -14.33
CA VAL A 175 25.05 7.18 -14.96
C VAL A 175 23.94 8.13 -14.47
N ARG A 176 22.68 7.67 -14.51
CA ARG A 176 21.54 8.49 -14.09
C ARG A 176 21.62 8.87 -12.61
N LEU A 177 22.03 7.95 -11.74
CA LEU A 177 22.23 8.25 -10.33
C LEU A 177 23.39 9.23 -10.13
N ALA A 178 24.51 9.05 -10.84
CA ALA A 178 25.68 9.95 -10.76
C ALA A 178 25.32 11.40 -11.10
N ASP A 179 24.47 11.62 -12.10
CA ASP A 179 24.06 12.96 -12.58
C ASP A 179 23.14 13.73 -11.61
N LEU A 180 22.58 13.08 -10.59
CA LEU A 180 21.67 13.74 -9.64
C LEU A 180 22.44 14.56 -8.58
N PRO A 181 22.33 15.90 -8.56
CA PRO A 181 22.93 16.67 -7.48
C PRO A 181 22.19 16.44 -6.16
N SER A 182 22.87 16.59 -5.02
CA SER A 182 22.27 16.37 -3.69
C SER A 182 21.01 17.23 -3.44
N THR A 183 20.92 18.41 -4.06
CA THR A 183 19.73 19.29 -4.02
C THR A 183 18.50 18.70 -4.70
N GLN A 184 18.69 17.82 -5.70
CA GLN A 184 17.60 17.04 -6.30
C GLN A 184 17.24 15.84 -5.44
N LEU A 185 18.23 15.17 -4.82
CA LEU A 185 17.98 14.04 -3.92
C LEU A 185 17.17 14.40 -2.68
N GLN A 186 17.15 15.67 -2.27
CA GLN A 186 16.21 16.17 -1.25
C GLN A 186 14.74 16.01 -1.62
N GLY A 187 14.41 15.83 -2.91
CA GLY A 187 13.06 15.55 -3.37
C GLY A 187 12.62 14.10 -3.15
N MET A 188 13.56 13.19 -2.85
CA MET A 188 13.27 11.76 -2.74
C MET A 188 12.24 11.49 -1.65
N ARG A 189 11.25 10.68 -1.98
CA ARG A 189 10.18 10.23 -1.08
C ARG A 189 10.13 8.72 -0.93
N TRP A 190 10.73 7.98 -1.86
CA TRP A 190 10.73 6.53 -1.85
C TRP A 190 12.12 5.97 -2.11
N LEU A 191 12.57 5.05 -1.25
CA LEU A 191 13.84 4.35 -1.40
C LEU A 191 13.69 2.89 -0.95
N GLY A 192 13.96 1.95 -1.87
CA GLY A 192 14.09 0.53 -1.54
C GLY A 192 15.50 0.19 -1.05
N VAL A 193 15.58 -0.53 0.06
CA VAL A 193 16.81 -1.01 0.68
C VAL A 193 16.72 -2.53 0.86
N GLY A 194 17.58 -3.27 0.16
CA GLY A 194 17.62 -4.73 0.15
C GLY A 194 17.40 -5.34 -1.24
N GLY A 195 17.54 -6.67 -1.37
CA GLY A 195 17.25 -7.44 -2.60
C GLY A 195 18.37 -7.56 -3.65
N ALA A 196 19.60 -7.16 -3.36
CA ALA A 196 20.71 -7.32 -4.29
C ALA A 196 21.40 -8.69 -4.12
N GLY A 197 20.84 -9.74 -4.72
CA GLY A 197 21.48 -11.08 -4.75
C GLY A 197 22.79 -11.15 -5.54
N ASP A 198 23.14 -10.10 -6.30
CA ASP A 198 24.42 -9.95 -7.00
C ASP A 198 25.32 -8.91 -6.31
N GLU A 199 26.59 -9.25 -6.03
CA GLU A 199 27.55 -8.37 -5.34
C GLU A 199 27.71 -6.99 -6.01
N GLY A 200 27.64 -6.93 -7.35
CA GLY A 200 27.73 -5.69 -8.14
C GLY A 200 26.52 -4.76 -7.98
N LYS A 201 25.30 -5.31 -7.95
CA LYS A 201 24.06 -4.54 -7.71
C LYS A 201 24.02 -3.98 -6.30
N GLY A 202 24.54 -4.74 -5.33
CA GLY A 202 24.64 -4.30 -3.94
C GLY A 202 25.52 -3.07 -3.77
N ALA A 203 26.62 -2.95 -4.53
CA ALA A 203 27.52 -1.80 -4.43
C ALA A 203 26.87 -0.50 -4.93
N LEU A 204 26.20 -0.55 -6.09
CA LEU A 204 25.51 0.61 -6.65
C LEU A 204 24.35 1.05 -5.74
N GLN A 205 23.55 0.11 -5.24
CA GLN A 205 22.45 0.39 -4.32
C GLN A 205 22.96 1.02 -3.02
N ARG A 206 24.03 0.48 -2.41
CA ARG A 206 24.64 1.05 -1.20
C ARG A 206 25.17 2.46 -1.43
N ALA A 207 25.86 2.71 -2.55
CA ALA A 207 26.35 4.04 -2.89
C ALA A 207 25.20 5.04 -3.07
N PHE A 208 24.10 4.63 -3.69
CA PHE A 208 22.92 5.46 -3.84
C PHE A 208 22.23 5.74 -2.50
N VAL A 209 22.03 4.73 -1.66
CA VAL A 209 21.46 4.87 -0.31
C VAL A 209 22.29 5.87 0.51
N GLN A 210 23.62 5.77 0.46
CA GLN A 210 24.52 6.71 1.15
C GLN A 210 24.33 8.15 0.67
N ARG A 211 24.24 8.38 -0.65
CA ARG A 211 24.00 9.72 -1.21
C ARG A 211 22.63 10.27 -0.83
N VAL A 212 21.60 9.43 -0.77
CA VAL A 212 20.28 9.84 -0.29
C VAL A 212 20.33 10.18 1.21
N ALA A 213 21.03 9.39 2.02
CA ALA A 213 21.25 9.67 3.44
C ALA A 213 21.94 11.02 3.66
N GLU A 214 22.99 11.32 2.89
CA GLU A 214 23.71 12.60 2.94
C GLU A 214 22.83 13.78 2.51
N ALA A 215 21.95 13.58 1.52
CA ALA A 215 21.03 14.60 1.05
C ALA A 215 19.91 14.94 2.06
N LYS A 216 19.60 14.02 2.98
CA LYS A 216 18.56 14.16 4.03
C LYS A 216 17.20 14.61 3.49
N PRO A 217 16.59 13.85 2.56
CA PRO A 217 15.22 14.12 2.12
C PRO A 217 14.25 14.17 3.31
N PRO A 218 13.45 15.24 3.44
CA PRO A 218 12.62 15.47 4.63
C PRO A 218 11.36 14.60 4.70
N ARG A 219 11.03 13.84 3.65
CA ARG A 219 9.81 13.03 3.54
C ARG A 219 10.08 11.63 3.00
N LEU A 220 11.23 11.07 3.39
CA LEU A 220 11.65 9.77 2.89
C LEU A 220 10.85 8.65 3.53
N THR A 221 10.20 7.86 2.69
CA THR A 221 9.74 6.51 3.01
C THR A 221 10.83 5.53 2.60
N VAL A 222 11.18 4.62 3.49
CA VAL A 222 12.13 3.54 3.22
C VAL A 222 11.40 2.22 3.21
N PHE A 223 11.57 1.49 2.12
CA PHE A 223 11.15 0.09 1.99
C PHE A 223 12.30 -0.83 2.32
N ILE A 224 12.03 -1.84 3.12
CA ILE A 224 13.03 -2.79 3.59
C ILE A 224 12.51 -4.18 3.27
N GLY A 225 13.14 -4.85 2.30
CA GLY A 225 12.79 -6.19 1.86
C GLY A 225 14.03 -7.01 1.49
N GLY A 226 14.05 -8.28 1.90
CA GLY A 226 15.16 -9.22 1.69
C GLY A 226 16.24 -9.22 2.79
N GLU A 227 16.77 -10.41 3.07
CA GLU A 227 17.64 -10.71 4.23
C GLU A 227 18.97 -9.93 4.26
N ASP A 228 19.39 -9.34 3.14
CA ASP A 228 20.71 -8.72 2.97
C ASP A 228 20.71 -7.19 3.16
N ALA A 229 19.64 -6.57 3.63
CA ALA A 229 19.61 -5.11 3.85
C ALA A 229 20.61 -4.71 4.96
N PRO A 230 21.68 -3.94 4.67
CA PRO A 230 22.69 -3.63 5.68
C PRO A 230 22.15 -2.64 6.71
N LEU A 231 22.01 -3.11 7.97
CA LEU A 231 21.52 -2.30 9.10
C LEU A 231 22.28 -0.97 9.28
N SER A 232 23.58 -0.94 8.94
CA SER A 232 24.41 0.28 8.97
C SER A 232 23.93 1.36 8.00
N SER A 233 23.44 0.98 6.81
CA SER A 233 22.90 1.91 5.84
C SER A 233 21.54 2.48 6.30
N LEU A 234 20.74 1.66 6.99
CA LEU A 234 19.49 2.11 7.60
C LEU A 234 19.73 3.14 8.71
N ALA A 235 20.74 2.93 9.55
CA ALA A 235 21.09 3.85 10.63
C ALA A 235 21.49 5.26 10.12
N ALA A 236 22.02 5.37 8.89
CA ALA A 236 22.38 6.65 8.28
C ALA A 236 21.16 7.45 7.76
N LEU A 237 20.05 6.77 7.44
CA LEU A 237 18.84 7.40 6.90
C LEU A 237 17.99 8.05 7.99
N ASP A 238 17.21 9.08 7.66
CA ASP A 238 16.23 9.68 8.58
C ASP A 238 14.80 9.57 8.00
N PRO A 239 14.23 8.34 7.96
CA PRO A 239 12.92 8.12 7.35
C PRO A 239 11.79 8.70 8.19
N VAL A 240 10.77 9.23 7.52
CA VAL A 240 9.48 9.59 8.14
C VAL A 240 8.49 8.42 8.11
N ALA A 241 8.69 7.46 7.21
CA ALA A 241 7.88 6.26 7.10
C ALA A 241 8.70 5.03 6.76
N LEU A 242 8.25 3.87 7.23
CA LEU A 242 8.85 2.57 6.96
C LEU A 242 7.82 1.61 6.40
N LEU A 243 8.19 0.86 5.36
CA LEU A 243 7.50 -0.34 4.92
C LEU A 243 8.44 -1.52 5.13
N LEU A 244 8.03 -2.44 6.00
CA LEU A 244 8.76 -3.66 6.34
C LEU A 244 8.07 -4.83 5.62
N ASP A 245 8.80 -5.48 4.73
CA ASP A 245 8.36 -6.64 3.95
C ASP A 245 8.90 -7.95 4.53
N ASP A 246 8.46 -9.06 3.95
CA ASP A 246 9.02 -10.39 4.19
C ASP A 246 10.56 -10.38 4.00
N GLY A 247 11.27 -10.83 5.03
CA GLY A 247 12.73 -10.87 5.04
C GLY A 247 13.44 -9.59 5.52
N ALA A 248 12.71 -8.59 6.04
CA ALA A 248 13.35 -7.47 6.74
C ALA A 248 14.27 -7.98 7.87
N PRO A 249 15.55 -7.56 7.94
CA PRO A 249 16.48 -8.11 8.94
C PRO A 249 16.05 -7.87 10.38
N ALA A 250 16.26 -8.87 11.23
CA ALA A 250 16.10 -8.72 12.67
C ALA A 250 16.93 -7.53 13.19
N GLY A 251 16.34 -6.70 14.04
CA GLY A 251 16.98 -5.49 14.55
C GLY A 251 16.82 -4.24 13.67
N THR A 252 16.08 -4.29 12.57
CA THR A 252 15.74 -3.12 11.75
C THR A 252 15.16 -1.97 12.57
N LEU A 253 14.15 -2.24 13.40
CA LEU A 253 13.54 -1.23 14.28
C LEU A 253 14.52 -0.73 15.35
N ALA A 254 15.44 -1.59 15.81
CA ALA A 254 16.47 -1.20 16.76
C ALA A 254 17.53 -0.28 16.11
N ALA A 255 17.90 -0.50 14.85
CA ALA A 255 18.81 0.35 14.09
C ALA A 255 18.25 1.76 13.85
N LEU A 256 16.93 1.90 13.89
CA LEU A 256 16.21 3.17 13.73
C LEU A 256 15.75 3.78 15.07
N ALA A 257 16.15 3.19 16.20
CA ALA A 257 15.77 3.67 17.52
C ALA A 257 16.12 5.16 17.72
N GLY A 258 15.19 5.93 18.27
CA GLY A 258 15.32 7.37 18.50
C GLY A 258 15.03 8.25 17.27
N LYS A 259 14.90 7.68 16.06
CA LYS A 259 14.51 8.43 14.87
C LYS A 259 13.02 8.76 14.86
N ARG A 260 12.65 9.86 14.18
CA ARG A 260 11.26 10.36 14.14
C ARG A 260 10.45 9.74 13.01
N VAL A 261 10.37 8.41 13.01
CA VAL A 261 9.50 7.66 12.10
C VAL A 261 8.05 7.85 12.56
N ALA A 262 7.20 8.42 11.70
CA ALA A 262 5.80 8.70 11.99
C ALA A 262 4.86 7.57 11.55
N THR A 263 5.23 6.83 10.51
CA THR A 263 4.42 5.74 9.93
C THR A 263 5.24 4.46 9.84
N VAL A 264 4.68 3.34 10.28
CA VAL A 264 5.22 2.00 10.05
C VAL A 264 4.13 1.14 9.45
N ILE A 265 4.46 0.46 8.36
CA ILE A 265 3.64 -0.56 7.71
C ILE A 265 4.43 -1.87 7.78
N VAL A 266 3.80 -2.91 8.31
CA VAL A 266 4.37 -4.25 8.41
C VAL A 266 3.55 -5.17 7.52
N ALA A 267 4.19 -5.75 6.51
CA ALA A 267 3.60 -6.60 5.49
C ALA A 267 4.16 -8.02 5.55
N ASN A 268 4.21 -8.62 6.75
CA ASN A 268 4.95 -9.86 6.99
C ASN A 268 4.13 -10.86 7.82
N ASP A 269 4.04 -12.10 7.32
CA ASP A 269 3.39 -13.28 7.91
C ASP A 269 4.21 -13.87 9.10
N ASP A 270 5.54 -13.77 9.01
CA ASP A 270 6.47 -14.24 10.04
C ASP A 270 6.81 -13.07 10.99
N THR A 271 6.48 -13.25 12.26
CA THR A 271 6.79 -12.36 13.40
C THR A 271 8.26 -11.97 13.66
N THR A 272 9.13 -11.94 12.65
CA THR A 272 10.48 -11.36 12.72
C THR A 272 10.47 -9.84 12.93
N ALA A 273 9.35 -9.15 12.67
CA ALA A 273 9.18 -7.77 13.10
C ALA A 273 9.11 -7.71 14.63
N ASP A 274 10.23 -7.34 15.27
CA ASP A 274 10.32 -7.00 16.69
C ASP A 274 9.37 -5.82 17.01
N LEU A 275 8.08 -6.11 17.21
CA LEU A 275 7.07 -5.09 17.50
C LEU A 275 7.44 -4.31 18.77
N ALA A 276 8.18 -4.90 19.72
CA ALA A 276 8.67 -4.17 20.88
C ALA A 276 9.64 -3.04 20.49
N GLY A 277 10.34 -3.17 19.36
CA GLY A 277 11.13 -2.12 18.73
C GLY A 277 10.33 -0.87 18.35
N LEU A 278 9.01 -0.98 18.09
CA LEU A 278 8.15 0.18 17.79
C LEU A 278 8.14 1.19 18.94
N ALA A 279 8.26 0.74 20.19
CA ALA A 279 8.31 1.61 21.37
C ALA A 279 9.56 2.52 21.40
N LYS A 280 10.57 2.21 20.59
CA LYS A 280 11.81 3.01 20.45
C LYS A 280 11.70 4.10 19.39
N LEU A 281 10.54 4.25 18.74
CA LEU A 281 10.28 5.27 17.71
C LEU A 281 9.44 6.41 18.30
N PRO A 282 10.07 7.49 18.83
CA PRO A 282 9.37 8.53 19.60
C PRO A 282 8.35 9.36 18.80
N GLY A 283 8.32 9.22 17.47
CA GLY A 283 7.39 9.93 16.58
C GLY A 283 6.24 9.08 16.03
N LEU A 284 6.16 7.79 16.38
CA LEU A 284 5.24 6.85 15.74
C LEU A 284 3.77 7.21 16.04
N ARG A 285 3.01 7.46 14.97
CA ARG A 285 1.59 7.85 15.00
C ARG A 285 0.69 6.91 14.20
N HIS A 286 1.23 6.31 13.15
CA HIS A 286 0.46 5.47 12.23
C HIS A 286 1.10 4.09 12.16
N LEU A 287 0.33 3.06 12.51
CA LEU A 287 0.75 1.67 12.40
C LEU A 287 -0.23 0.91 11.51
N GLN A 288 0.29 0.18 10.53
CA GLN A 288 -0.45 -0.78 9.74
C GLN A 288 0.20 -2.15 9.86
N LEU A 289 -0.62 -3.15 10.15
CA LEU A 289 -0.23 -4.56 10.26
C LEU A 289 -1.07 -5.32 9.24
N TRP A 290 -0.45 -5.71 8.13
CA TRP A 290 -1.15 -6.32 7.01
C TRP A 290 -1.36 -7.83 7.15
N GLU A 291 -0.51 -8.46 7.94
CA GLU A 291 -0.59 -9.89 8.24
C GLU A 291 -0.54 -10.09 9.75
N GLY A 292 -1.17 -11.18 10.19
CA GLY A 292 -1.42 -11.42 11.60
C GLY A 292 -0.14 -11.74 12.31
N GLY A 293 -0.17 -11.62 13.64
CA GLY A 293 0.83 -12.32 14.43
C GLY A 293 0.87 -13.82 14.07
N PRO A 294 1.81 -14.57 14.63
CA PRO A 294 1.97 -15.97 14.26
C PRO A 294 0.66 -16.70 14.56
N ASP A 295 0.29 -17.67 13.71
CA ASP A 295 -1.00 -18.41 13.76
C ASP A 295 -1.40 -18.92 15.16
N ASP A 296 -0.44 -19.06 16.07
CA ASP A 296 -0.62 -19.63 17.41
C ASP A 296 -0.61 -18.61 18.59
N ALA A 297 -0.52 -17.29 18.36
CA ALA A 297 -0.47 -16.31 19.44
C ALA A 297 -1.24 -15.01 19.19
N PRO A 298 -1.94 -14.47 20.22
CA PRO A 298 -2.62 -13.19 20.09
C PRO A 298 -1.61 -12.08 19.82
N LEU A 299 -1.94 -11.20 18.88
CA LEU A 299 -1.15 -10.02 18.58
C LEU A 299 -1.09 -9.10 19.81
N ARG A 300 0.11 -8.81 20.30
CA ARG A 300 0.34 -7.89 21.43
C ARG A 300 0.97 -6.60 20.93
N LEU A 301 0.21 -5.51 21.02
CA LEU A 301 0.74 -4.18 20.73
C LEU A 301 1.57 -3.68 21.93
N PRO A 302 2.74 -3.07 21.69
CA PRO A 302 3.51 -2.45 22.76
C PRO A 302 2.71 -1.36 23.47
N GLU A 303 2.75 -1.35 24.79
CA GLU A 303 2.16 -0.27 25.57
C GLU A 303 2.94 1.05 25.39
N GLY A 304 2.28 2.18 25.65
CA GLY A 304 2.91 3.50 25.61
C GLY A 304 3.08 4.10 24.20
N LEU A 305 2.66 3.40 23.14
CA LEU A 305 2.62 3.99 21.80
C LEU A 305 1.54 5.07 21.70
N ALA A 306 1.94 6.27 21.27
CA ALA A 306 1.05 7.41 21.05
C ALA A 306 0.37 7.37 19.66
N LEU A 307 -0.23 6.22 19.30
CA LEU A 307 -0.86 6.02 18.00
C LEU A 307 -2.10 6.91 17.82
N GLU A 308 -2.16 7.58 16.67
CA GLU A 308 -3.33 8.28 16.16
C GLU A 308 -4.12 7.41 15.18
N SER A 309 -3.44 6.47 14.51
CA SER A 309 -4.03 5.53 13.57
C SER A 309 -3.47 4.12 13.73
N LEU A 310 -4.37 3.15 13.67
CA LEU A 310 -4.03 1.73 13.68
C LEU A 310 -4.88 0.98 12.66
N GLY A 311 -4.23 0.15 11.84
CA GLY A 311 -4.87 -0.73 10.88
C GLY A 311 -4.37 -2.16 11.06
N ILE A 312 -5.29 -3.10 11.19
CA ILE A 312 -5.03 -4.54 11.35
C ILE A 312 -5.92 -5.25 10.34
N THR A 313 -5.36 -5.98 9.40
CA THR A 313 -6.10 -6.62 8.30
C THR A 313 -6.18 -8.14 8.41
N SER A 314 -5.53 -8.73 9.42
CA SER A 314 -5.44 -10.17 9.58
C SER A 314 -6.63 -10.78 10.31
N ASP A 315 -6.79 -12.10 10.18
CA ASP A 315 -7.63 -12.99 11.02
C ASP A 315 -7.14 -13.04 12.49
N ALA A 316 -6.65 -11.92 13.04
CA ALA A 316 -6.27 -11.82 14.43
C ALA A 316 -7.55 -11.89 15.28
N GLU A 317 -7.98 -13.11 15.58
CA GLU A 317 -9.12 -13.40 16.45
C GLU A 317 -8.97 -12.72 17.82
N ALA A 318 -7.73 -12.42 18.23
CA ALA A 318 -7.42 -11.70 19.44
C ALA A 318 -6.25 -10.71 19.28
N VAL A 319 -6.55 -9.43 19.46
CA VAL A 319 -5.57 -8.35 19.67
C VAL A 319 -5.60 -7.95 21.13
N VAL A 320 -4.50 -8.16 21.84
CA VAL A 320 -4.40 -7.86 23.28
C VAL A 320 -3.88 -6.44 23.47
N GLY A 321 -4.55 -5.69 24.34
CA GLY A 321 -4.14 -4.34 24.73
C GLY A 321 -4.61 -3.24 23.78
N LEU A 322 -5.49 -3.54 22.82
CA LEU A 322 -6.04 -2.54 21.90
C LEU A 322 -6.66 -1.35 22.66
N ASP A 323 -7.38 -1.63 23.76
CA ASP A 323 -8.04 -0.65 24.64
C ASP A 323 -7.07 0.31 25.34
N LYS A 324 -5.76 0.02 25.36
CA LYS A 324 -4.72 0.89 25.95
C LYS A 324 -4.37 2.07 25.06
N HIS A 325 -4.66 1.99 23.76
CA HIS A 325 -4.36 3.06 22.80
C HIS A 325 -5.49 4.10 22.72
N LYS A 326 -5.74 4.82 23.83
CA LYS A 326 -6.80 5.84 23.96
C LYS A 326 -6.67 7.02 22.99
N GLY A 327 -5.49 7.21 22.39
CA GLY A 327 -5.17 8.28 21.46
C GLY A 327 -5.71 8.06 20.03
N LEU A 328 -6.21 6.86 19.72
CA LEU A 328 -6.65 6.51 18.38
C LEU A 328 -7.79 7.40 17.89
N VAL A 329 -7.60 7.96 16.71
CA VAL A 329 -8.55 8.79 15.97
C VAL A 329 -9.07 8.02 14.75
N ARG A 330 -8.25 7.11 14.20
CA ARG A 330 -8.60 6.17 13.13
C ARG A 330 -8.28 4.74 13.55
N LEU A 331 -9.24 3.84 13.39
CA LEU A 331 -9.08 2.42 13.65
C LEU A 331 -9.66 1.61 12.50
N ALA A 332 -8.94 0.58 12.11
CA ALA A 332 -9.42 -0.44 11.20
C ALA A 332 -8.98 -1.80 11.74
N ALA A 333 -9.95 -2.67 11.99
CA ALA A 333 -9.73 -3.95 12.64
C ALA A 333 -10.92 -4.89 12.36
N PRO A 334 -10.71 -6.22 12.38
CA PRO A 334 -11.79 -7.19 12.35
C PRO A 334 -12.78 -6.96 13.48
N ALA A 335 -14.06 -7.21 13.24
CA ALA A 335 -15.10 -6.99 14.24
C ALA A 335 -14.90 -7.85 15.49
N GLU A 336 -14.31 -9.04 15.34
CA GLU A 336 -13.98 -9.98 16.40
C GLU A 336 -13.03 -9.35 17.44
N ALA A 337 -12.02 -8.61 16.98
CA ALA A 337 -11.10 -7.87 17.86
C ALA A 337 -11.77 -6.71 18.61
N LEU A 338 -12.92 -6.24 18.10
CA LEU A 338 -13.68 -5.11 18.66
C LEU A 338 -14.89 -5.56 19.50
N ALA A 339 -15.35 -6.80 19.34
CA ALA A 339 -16.64 -7.28 19.83
C ALA A 339 -16.78 -7.22 21.37
N SER A 340 -15.67 -7.29 22.10
CA SER A 340 -15.66 -7.21 23.58
C SER A 340 -15.51 -5.79 24.12
N LEU A 341 -15.31 -4.78 23.25
CA LEU A 341 -15.00 -3.42 23.65
C LEU A 341 -16.22 -2.51 23.53
N ASP A 342 -16.46 -1.68 24.56
CA ASP A 342 -17.20 -0.44 24.36
C ASP A 342 -16.29 0.53 23.60
N LEU A 343 -16.49 0.64 22.28
CA LEU A 343 -15.64 1.44 21.40
C LEU A 343 -15.54 2.91 21.83
N ARG A 344 -16.58 3.48 22.44
CA ARG A 344 -16.57 4.89 22.84
C ARG A 344 -15.79 5.11 24.13
N ALA A 345 -15.85 4.16 25.06
CA ALA A 345 -15.00 4.17 26.26
C ALA A 345 -13.56 3.75 25.95
N ALA A 346 -13.38 2.82 24.99
CA ALA A 346 -12.08 2.35 24.54
C ALA A 346 -11.34 3.44 23.77
N PHE A 347 -12.00 4.16 22.87
CA PHE A 347 -11.39 5.12 21.94
C PHE A 347 -12.18 6.44 21.93
N PRO A 348 -12.03 7.31 22.94
CA PRO A 348 -12.84 8.52 23.08
C PRO A 348 -12.61 9.56 21.98
N LYS A 349 -11.54 9.43 21.18
CA LYS A 349 -11.20 10.32 20.07
C LYS A 349 -11.49 9.72 18.68
N LEU A 350 -12.06 8.52 18.63
CA LEU A 350 -12.30 7.80 17.38
C LEU A 350 -13.33 8.54 16.52
N VAL A 351 -12.94 8.91 15.30
CA VAL A 351 -13.83 9.54 14.31
C VAL A 351 -13.89 8.78 12.99
N SER A 352 -13.00 7.80 12.79
CA SER A 352 -12.88 7.00 11.58
C SER A 352 -12.77 5.53 11.95
N LEU A 353 -13.71 4.71 11.48
CA LEU A 353 -13.73 3.26 11.71
C LEU A 353 -13.90 2.49 10.40
N ALA A 354 -13.13 1.41 10.22
CA ALA A 354 -13.33 0.44 9.15
C ALA A 354 -13.42 -0.97 9.76
N THR A 355 -14.53 -1.68 9.58
CA THR A 355 -14.79 -3.01 10.18
C THR A 355 -16.07 -3.67 9.63
N GLN A 356 -16.40 -4.90 10.05
CA GLN A 356 -17.73 -5.50 9.87
C GLN A 356 -18.68 -5.00 10.96
N VAL A 357 -19.39 -3.90 10.70
CA VAL A 357 -20.28 -3.24 11.66
C VAL A 357 -21.46 -4.14 12.06
N SER A 358 -21.95 -4.97 11.16
CA SER A 358 -23.04 -5.92 11.44
C SER A 358 -22.71 -6.93 12.55
N LYS A 359 -21.42 -7.27 12.70
CA LYS A 359 -20.90 -8.21 13.69
C LYS A 359 -20.63 -7.56 15.05
N LEU A 360 -20.70 -6.24 15.16
CA LEU A 360 -20.50 -5.54 16.43
C LEU A 360 -21.73 -5.68 17.34
N PRO A 361 -21.55 -5.76 18.68
CA PRO A 361 -22.67 -5.84 19.61
C PRO A 361 -23.54 -4.58 19.61
N ALA A 362 -22.97 -3.43 19.23
CA ALA A 362 -23.65 -2.16 19.14
C ALA A 362 -23.07 -1.28 18.03
N VAL A 363 -23.91 -0.44 17.44
CA VAL A 363 -23.49 0.53 16.42
C VAL A 363 -22.66 1.64 17.09
N PRO A 364 -21.40 1.87 16.65
CA PRO A 364 -20.58 2.95 17.19
C PRO A 364 -21.17 4.33 16.87
N SER A 365 -20.92 5.30 17.74
CA SER A 365 -21.43 6.67 17.62
C SER A 365 -20.30 7.70 17.64
N GLY A 366 -20.54 8.88 17.06
CA GLY A 366 -19.56 9.98 17.00
C GLY A 366 -18.57 9.89 15.84
N LEU A 367 -18.80 8.99 14.89
CA LEU A 367 -17.96 8.83 13.70
C LEU A 367 -18.27 9.90 12.65
N ARG A 368 -17.22 10.31 11.92
CA ARG A 368 -17.27 11.17 10.73
C ARG A 368 -16.88 10.41 9.47
N HIS A 369 -16.26 9.24 9.63
CA HIS A 369 -15.98 8.29 8.56
C HIS A 369 -16.31 6.86 9.05
N LEU A 370 -17.01 6.10 8.21
CA LEU A 370 -17.29 4.69 8.44
C LEU A 370 -17.11 3.92 7.13
N ALA A 371 -16.33 2.85 7.18
CA ALA A 371 -16.19 1.89 6.09
C ALA A 371 -16.71 0.52 6.54
N PHE A 372 -17.69 -0.01 5.80
CA PHE A 372 -18.08 -1.41 5.87
C PHE A 372 -17.07 -2.21 5.04
N ILE A 373 -16.29 -3.06 5.69
CA ILE A 373 -15.24 -3.87 5.04
C ILE A 373 -15.65 -5.33 5.11
N GLU A 374 -15.90 -5.95 3.96
CA GLU A 374 -16.29 -7.36 3.85
C GLU A 374 -17.49 -7.69 4.78
N ASP A 375 -18.38 -6.72 4.93
CA ASP A 375 -19.55 -6.84 5.78
C ASP A 375 -20.69 -7.43 4.94
N GLU A 376 -21.06 -8.68 5.23
CA GLU A 376 -22.03 -9.43 4.45
C GLU A 376 -23.50 -9.09 4.79
N ASP A 377 -23.74 -8.49 5.96
CA ASP A 377 -25.08 -8.33 6.56
C ASP A 377 -25.49 -6.85 6.70
N VAL A 378 -25.15 -6.04 5.70
CA VAL A 378 -25.47 -4.60 5.71
C VAL A 378 -26.94 -4.35 5.31
N THR A 379 -27.86 -4.47 6.27
CA THR A 379 -29.30 -4.25 6.03
C THR A 379 -29.70 -2.76 6.04
N PRO A 380 -30.85 -2.38 5.44
CA PRO A 380 -31.39 -1.02 5.55
C PRO A 380 -31.59 -0.55 7.00
N GLU A 381 -31.98 -1.44 7.92
CA GLU A 381 -32.15 -1.14 9.34
C GLU A 381 -30.81 -0.90 10.03
N LEU A 382 -29.77 -1.66 9.68
CA LEU A 382 -28.42 -1.39 10.16
C LEU A 382 -27.95 -0.01 9.69
N LEU A 383 -28.12 0.29 8.40
CA LEU A 383 -27.73 1.58 7.84
C LEU A 383 -28.48 2.75 8.50
N ALA A 384 -29.80 2.61 8.72
CA ALA A 384 -30.60 3.62 9.42
C ALA A 384 -30.12 3.84 10.87
N ARG A 385 -29.74 2.76 11.59
CA ARG A 385 -29.15 2.88 12.94
C ARG A 385 -27.80 3.59 12.91
N VAL A 386 -26.94 3.29 11.93
CA VAL A 386 -25.65 3.96 11.71
C VAL A 386 -25.85 5.45 11.48
N VAL A 387 -26.75 5.84 10.58
CA VAL A 387 -27.07 7.25 10.28
C VAL A 387 -27.57 7.96 11.53
N LYS A 388 -28.47 7.33 12.30
CA LYS A 388 -28.99 7.90 13.55
C LYS A 388 -27.90 8.08 14.62
N ALA A 389 -26.96 7.13 14.72
CA ALA A 389 -25.87 7.18 15.68
C ALA A 389 -24.75 8.17 15.29
N ASN A 390 -24.65 8.51 14.00
CA ASN A 390 -23.56 9.31 13.43
C ASN A 390 -24.09 10.41 12.49
N PRO A 391 -24.82 11.43 13.01
CA PRO A 391 -25.39 12.50 12.19
C PRO A 391 -24.33 13.38 11.49
N ASP A 392 -23.08 13.36 11.98
CA ASP A 392 -21.95 14.11 11.44
C ASP A 392 -21.11 13.30 10.42
N LEU A 393 -21.62 12.15 9.96
CA LEU A 393 -20.92 11.31 8.98
C LEU A 393 -20.67 12.11 7.69
N SER A 394 -19.41 12.12 7.26
CA SER A 394 -18.92 12.87 6.10
C SER A 394 -18.41 11.98 4.97
N VAL A 395 -17.97 10.77 5.30
CA VAL A 395 -17.58 9.75 4.33
C VAL A 395 -18.18 8.40 4.75
N ILE A 396 -18.74 7.69 3.78
CA ILE A 396 -19.17 6.30 3.96
C ILE A 396 -18.61 5.44 2.83
N GLU A 397 -18.06 4.29 3.17
CA GLU A 397 -17.45 3.36 2.22
C GLU A 397 -18.10 1.97 2.35
N PHE A 398 -18.41 1.33 1.24
CA PHE A 398 -18.88 -0.06 1.15
C PHE A 398 -17.86 -0.83 0.33
N VAL A 399 -17.03 -1.64 0.98
CA VAL A 399 -15.90 -2.34 0.36
C VAL A 399 -16.09 -3.82 0.56
N GLY A 400 -16.21 -4.58 -0.54
CA GLY A 400 -16.37 -6.03 -0.48
C GLY A 400 -17.67 -6.52 0.17
N CYS A 401 -18.71 -5.69 0.30
CA CYS A 401 -20.02 -6.13 0.78
C CYS A 401 -20.76 -6.95 -0.30
N ASN A 402 -21.56 -7.92 0.12
CA ASN A 402 -22.29 -8.80 -0.82
C ASN A 402 -23.47 -8.09 -1.50
N GLU A 403 -24.25 -7.32 -0.74
CA GLU A 403 -25.39 -6.56 -1.23
C GLU A 403 -25.34 -5.13 -0.69
N LEU A 404 -25.78 -4.16 -1.51
CA LEU A 404 -25.95 -2.79 -1.06
C LEU A 404 -27.37 -2.60 -0.54
N PRO A 405 -27.55 -2.06 0.67
CA PRO A 405 -28.86 -1.62 1.10
C PRO A 405 -29.33 -0.41 0.27
N ASP A 406 -30.62 -0.09 0.40
CA ASP A 406 -31.14 1.20 -0.06
C ASP A 406 -30.38 2.36 0.60
N LEU A 407 -29.73 3.17 -0.23
CA LEU A 407 -28.92 4.31 0.19
C LEU A 407 -29.77 5.54 0.55
N SER A 408 -31.10 5.48 0.41
CA SER A 408 -32.01 6.57 0.79
C SER A 408 -31.89 6.95 2.27
N ALA A 409 -31.48 6.01 3.13
CA ALA A 409 -31.19 6.26 4.54
C ALA A 409 -30.09 7.31 4.75
N LEU A 410 -29.21 7.55 3.76
CA LEU A 410 -28.12 8.53 3.84
C LEU A 410 -28.57 9.97 3.61
N LYS A 411 -29.77 10.20 3.05
CA LYS A 411 -30.30 11.55 2.73
C LYS A 411 -30.25 12.55 3.89
N PRO A 412 -30.50 12.18 5.16
CA PRO A 412 -30.47 13.12 6.28
C PRO A 412 -29.05 13.64 6.62
N LEU A 413 -27.99 13.00 6.13
CA LEU A 413 -26.61 13.37 6.46
C LEU A 413 -26.16 14.63 5.70
N ALA A 414 -26.38 15.79 6.31
CA ALA A 414 -26.05 17.08 5.69
C ALA A 414 -24.55 17.29 5.41
N ARG A 415 -23.67 16.51 6.05
CA ARG A 415 -22.21 16.60 5.93
C ARG A 415 -21.60 15.53 5.03
N LEU A 416 -22.41 14.63 4.47
CA LEU A 416 -21.93 13.53 3.64
C LEU A 416 -21.36 14.05 2.31
N GLY A 417 -20.03 14.16 2.24
CA GLY A 417 -19.29 14.68 1.10
C GLY A 417 -18.84 13.60 0.11
N SER A 418 -18.58 12.39 0.60
CA SER A 418 -18.07 11.28 -0.23
C SER A 418 -18.80 9.97 0.05
N VAL A 419 -19.12 9.25 -1.02
CA VAL A 419 -19.63 7.86 -0.97
C VAL A 419 -18.71 7.00 -1.83
N LEU A 420 -18.20 5.91 -1.27
CA LEU A 420 -17.42 4.92 -1.99
C LEU A 420 -18.16 3.58 -1.98
N ILE A 421 -18.26 2.97 -3.16
CA ILE A 421 -18.86 1.66 -3.38
C ILE A 421 -17.86 0.86 -4.21
N ALA A 422 -17.16 -0.07 -3.57
CA ALA A 422 -16.17 -0.96 -4.16
C ALA A 422 -16.60 -2.41 -3.88
N GLN A 423 -17.63 -2.86 -4.58
CA GLN A 423 -18.17 -4.21 -4.44
C GLN A 423 -18.75 -4.70 -5.76
N LYS A 424 -19.13 -5.97 -5.79
CA LYS A 424 -19.88 -6.54 -6.89
C LYS A 424 -21.35 -6.10 -6.81
N GLY A 425 -21.93 -5.75 -7.95
CA GLY A 425 -23.34 -5.36 -8.05
C GLY A 425 -23.55 -3.91 -8.43
N ALA A 426 -24.70 -3.63 -9.03
CA ALA A 426 -25.04 -2.31 -9.52
C ALA A 426 -25.57 -1.42 -8.38
N PRO A 427 -24.98 -0.25 -8.10
CA PRO A 427 -25.53 0.68 -7.13
C PRO A 427 -26.84 1.30 -7.63
N ASP A 428 -27.74 1.64 -6.69
CA ASP A 428 -28.92 2.43 -7.01
C ASP A 428 -28.54 3.89 -7.30
N THR A 429 -28.26 4.15 -8.58
CA THR A 429 -27.92 5.49 -9.09
C THR A 429 -29.02 6.54 -8.87
N LYS A 430 -30.29 6.15 -8.67
CA LYS A 430 -31.36 7.11 -8.36
C LYS A 430 -31.23 7.63 -6.94
N SER A 431 -31.04 6.73 -5.97
CA SER A 431 -30.79 7.13 -4.59
C SER A 431 -29.50 7.94 -4.45
N LEU A 432 -28.44 7.59 -5.19
CA LEU A 432 -27.20 8.38 -5.23
C LEU A 432 -27.43 9.82 -5.76
N ALA A 433 -28.25 9.97 -6.80
CA ALA A 433 -28.56 11.29 -7.35
C ALA A 433 -29.29 12.21 -6.35
N GLU A 434 -29.99 11.64 -5.37
CA GLU A 434 -30.73 12.38 -4.34
C GLU A 434 -29.86 12.86 -3.17
N LEU A 435 -28.60 12.38 -3.06
CA LEU A 435 -27.64 12.78 -2.03
C LEU A 435 -27.00 14.15 -2.35
N LYS A 436 -27.79 15.22 -2.33
CA LYS A 436 -27.41 16.57 -2.82
C LYS A 436 -26.15 17.18 -2.19
N GLY A 437 -25.76 16.77 -0.99
CA GLY A 437 -24.54 17.25 -0.31
C GLY A 437 -23.25 16.51 -0.73
N THR A 438 -23.38 15.37 -1.42
CA THR A 438 -22.25 14.50 -1.77
C THR A 438 -21.63 14.93 -3.09
N GLY A 439 -20.37 15.38 -3.05
CA GLY A 439 -19.64 15.88 -4.21
C GLY A 439 -18.70 14.84 -4.84
N PHE A 440 -18.45 13.71 -4.17
CA PHE A 440 -17.55 12.67 -4.66
C PHE A 440 -18.19 11.28 -4.56
N PHE A 441 -18.20 10.56 -5.67
CA PHE A 441 -18.66 9.18 -5.76
C PHE A 441 -17.55 8.32 -6.37
N ALA A 442 -17.08 7.32 -5.64
CA ALA A 442 -16.30 6.23 -6.19
C ALA A 442 -17.23 5.02 -6.37
N LEU A 443 -17.44 4.59 -7.62
CA LEU A 443 -18.39 3.54 -7.97
C LEU A 443 -17.68 2.35 -8.63
N PRO A 444 -18.26 1.14 -8.60
CA PRO A 444 -17.68 -0.03 -9.26
C PRO A 444 -17.36 0.28 -10.73
N ALA A 445 -16.17 -0.08 -11.20
CA ALA A 445 -15.74 0.26 -12.57
C ALA A 445 -16.65 -0.34 -13.65
N GLU A 446 -17.40 -1.40 -13.35
CA GLU A 446 -18.42 -1.98 -14.21
C GLU A 446 -19.53 -0.97 -14.57
N GLU A 447 -19.77 0.05 -13.74
CA GLU A 447 -20.71 1.14 -14.06
C GLU A 447 -20.21 2.06 -15.18
N PHE A 448 -18.93 1.96 -15.56
CA PHE A 448 -18.34 2.74 -16.64
C PHE A 448 -18.35 1.99 -17.98
N GLU A 449 -18.81 0.74 -17.98
CA GLU A 449 -18.87 -0.14 -19.15
C GLU A 449 -20.31 -0.60 -19.43
N GLY A 450 -20.55 -1.10 -20.64
CA GLY A 450 -21.83 -1.73 -21.02
C GLY A 450 -23.10 -0.96 -20.62
N GLU A 451 -24.07 -1.67 -20.04
CA GLU A 451 -25.35 -1.12 -19.55
C GLU A 451 -25.18 -0.15 -18.36
N GLY A 452 -24.13 -0.34 -17.54
CA GLY A 452 -23.78 0.56 -16.45
C GLY A 452 -23.56 2.00 -16.93
N SER A 453 -22.98 2.15 -18.13
CA SER A 453 -22.74 3.46 -18.74
C SER A 453 -24.00 4.31 -18.93
N ALA A 454 -25.18 3.70 -19.10
CA ALA A 454 -26.44 4.42 -19.23
C ALA A 454 -26.91 4.98 -17.87
N ARG A 455 -26.81 4.17 -16.79
CA ARG A 455 -27.11 4.60 -15.42
C ARG A 455 -26.15 5.69 -14.96
N LEU A 456 -24.86 5.53 -15.27
CA LEU A 456 -23.85 6.54 -14.97
C LEU A 456 -24.11 7.86 -15.70
N LYS A 457 -24.54 7.82 -16.98
CA LYS A 457 -24.96 9.02 -17.72
C LYS A 457 -26.15 9.69 -17.05
N GLU A 458 -27.13 8.92 -16.58
CA GLU A 458 -28.26 9.48 -15.82
C GLU A 458 -27.80 10.16 -14.53
N LEU A 459 -26.95 9.50 -13.73
CA LEU A 459 -26.37 10.10 -12.52
C LEU A 459 -25.64 11.41 -12.83
N LYS A 460 -24.76 11.42 -13.83
CA LYS A 460 -24.02 12.63 -14.25
C LYS A 460 -24.93 13.73 -14.79
N SER A 461 -26.05 13.39 -15.44
CA SER A 461 -27.03 14.37 -15.91
C SER A 461 -27.77 15.05 -14.75
N ARG A 462 -28.04 14.32 -13.67
CA ARG A 462 -28.71 14.82 -12.46
C ARG A 462 -27.73 15.53 -11.52
N ARG A 463 -26.46 15.14 -11.54
CA ARG A 463 -25.37 15.62 -10.68
C ARG A 463 -24.14 16.01 -11.50
N PRO A 464 -24.22 17.08 -12.31
CA PRO A 464 -23.10 17.53 -13.15
C PRO A 464 -21.93 18.11 -12.33
N ASP A 465 -22.20 18.50 -11.08
CA ASP A 465 -21.25 19.01 -10.10
C ASP A 465 -20.46 17.90 -9.38
N ALA A 466 -20.96 16.66 -9.41
CA ALA A 466 -20.36 15.56 -8.69
C ALA A 466 -19.19 14.94 -9.47
N THR A 467 -18.09 14.70 -8.76
CA THR A 467 -16.97 13.90 -9.25
C THR A 467 -17.34 12.42 -9.12
N VAL A 468 -17.42 11.70 -10.24
CA VAL A 468 -17.73 10.27 -10.26
C VAL A 468 -16.56 9.50 -10.89
N VAL A 469 -15.96 8.59 -10.12
CA VAL A 469 -14.72 7.89 -10.48
C VAL A 469 -14.91 6.37 -10.41
N PRO A 470 -14.22 5.61 -11.29
CA PRO A 470 -14.21 4.16 -11.20
C PRO A 470 -13.31 3.71 -10.05
N VAL A 471 -13.81 2.78 -9.24
CA VAL A 471 -13.05 2.03 -8.25
C VAL A 471 -13.35 0.55 -8.40
N GLN A 472 -12.36 -0.30 -8.15
CA GLN A 472 -12.57 -1.73 -7.99
C GLN A 472 -11.94 -2.16 -6.66
N PRO A 473 -12.56 -3.06 -5.89
CA PRO A 473 -11.79 -3.86 -4.95
C PRO A 473 -10.77 -4.65 -5.78
N LEU A 474 -9.60 -4.98 -5.22
CA LEU A 474 -8.66 -5.88 -5.89
C LEU A 474 -9.27 -7.29 -6.00
N CYS A 475 -10.20 -7.47 -6.94
CA CYS A 475 -10.58 -8.76 -7.44
C CYS A 475 -9.33 -9.29 -8.13
N LEU A 476 -8.64 -10.24 -7.52
CA LEU A 476 -7.72 -11.14 -8.22
C LEU A 476 -8.52 -11.75 -9.38
N GLY A 477 -8.48 -11.08 -10.53
CA GLY A 477 -9.12 -11.48 -11.75
C GLY A 477 -8.56 -12.84 -12.11
N SER A 478 -9.28 -13.88 -11.69
CA SER A 478 -9.03 -15.30 -11.95
C SER A 478 -8.94 -15.63 -13.43
N GLY A 479 -9.15 -14.67 -14.34
CA GLY A 479 -8.95 -14.80 -15.78
C GLY A 479 -7.51 -15.08 -16.20
N TRP A 480 -6.49 -14.50 -15.55
CA TRP A 480 -5.09 -14.74 -15.92
C TRP A 480 -4.56 -16.07 -15.39
N ILE A 481 -4.99 -16.46 -14.18
CA ILE A 481 -4.63 -17.75 -13.57
C ILE A 481 -5.20 -18.92 -14.40
N LEU A 482 -6.42 -18.78 -14.93
CA LEU A 482 -7.01 -19.74 -15.87
C LEU A 482 -6.29 -19.81 -17.22
N LEU A 483 -5.64 -18.72 -17.66
CA LEU A 483 -4.82 -18.67 -18.87
C LEU A 483 -3.41 -19.25 -18.68
N LEU A 484 -2.85 -19.15 -17.46
CA LEU A 484 -1.49 -19.61 -17.15
C LEU A 484 -1.41 -21.10 -16.82
N LEU A 485 -2.45 -21.69 -16.21
CA LEU A 485 -2.50 -23.12 -15.89
C LEU A 485 -2.28 -24.04 -17.11
N PRO A 486 -2.92 -23.80 -18.28
CA PRO A 486 -2.65 -24.55 -19.50
C PRO A 486 -1.22 -24.36 -20.02
N ALA A 487 -0.69 -23.13 -19.98
CA ALA A 487 0.65 -22.82 -20.48
C ALA A 487 1.74 -23.48 -19.64
N VAL A 488 1.59 -23.48 -18.31
CA VAL A 488 2.49 -24.18 -17.39
C VAL A 488 2.39 -25.69 -17.57
N ALA A 489 1.20 -26.26 -17.75
CA ALA A 489 1.02 -27.69 -18.02
C ALA A 489 1.68 -28.12 -19.34
N VAL A 490 1.54 -27.32 -20.40
CA VAL A 490 2.20 -27.57 -21.70
C VAL A 490 3.71 -27.42 -21.59
N GLY A 491 4.21 -26.41 -20.87
CA GLY A 491 5.63 -26.22 -20.58
C GLY A 491 6.24 -27.40 -19.80
N PHE A 492 5.54 -27.90 -18.79
CA PHE A 492 5.95 -29.05 -18.00
C PHE A 492 5.94 -30.34 -18.82
N LEU A 493 4.91 -30.55 -19.65
CA LEU A 493 4.80 -31.70 -20.54
C LEU A 493 5.90 -31.68 -21.62
N ALA A 494 6.19 -30.52 -22.21
CA ALA A 494 7.25 -30.35 -23.18
C ALA A 494 8.64 -30.58 -22.56
N ALA A 495 8.89 -30.07 -21.34
CA ALA A 495 10.12 -30.30 -20.60
C ALA A 495 10.30 -31.79 -20.23
N TRP A 496 9.22 -32.45 -19.83
CA TRP A 496 9.22 -33.89 -19.51
C TRP A 496 9.47 -34.77 -20.73
N LEU A 497 8.83 -34.47 -21.87
CA LEU A 497 9.06 -35.17 -23.14
C LEU A 497 10.50 -34.95 -23.65
N ASN A 498 11.04 -33.74 -23.51
CA ASN A 498 12.44 -33.44 -23.88
C ASN A 498 13.47 -34.08 -22.94
N ARG A 499 13.14 -34.35 -21.68
CA ARG A 499 13.99 -35.17 -20.79
C ARG A 499 13.95 -36.64 -21.20
N ARG A 500 12.78 -37.19 -21.51
CA ARG A 500 12.66 -38.59 -21.99
C ARG A 500 13.39 -38.85 -23.30
N ARG A 501 13.32 -37.93 -24.26
CA ARG A 501 14.06 -38.04 -25.53
C ARG A 501 15.58 -38.00 -25.33
N ARG A 502 16.07 -37.22 -24.35
CA ARG A 502 17.50 -37.16 -23.99
C ARG A 502 17.99 -38.42 -23.26
N CYS A 503 17.15 -39.08 -22.48
CA CYS A 503 17.49 -40.37 -21.86
C CYS A 503 17.49 -41.53 -22.87
N ALA A 504 16.61 -41.51 -23.87
CA ALA A 504 16.57 -42.55 -24.91
C ALA A 504 17.72 -42.46 -25.95
N ALA A 505 18.39 -41.30 -26.04
CA ALA A 505 19.50 -41.07 -26.97
C ALA A 505 20.90 -41.38 -26.40
N ARG A 506 21.00 -41.84 -25.14
CA ARG A 506 22.27 -42.27 -24.54
C ARG A 506 22.37 -43.80 -24.55
N PRO A 507 23.25 -44.41 -25.36
CA PRO A 507 23.54 -45.83 -25.24
C PRO A 507 24.43 -46.05 -24.00
N GLY A 508 23.84 -46.65 -22.96
CA GLY A 508 24.53 -47.18 -21.79
C GLY A 508 24.67 -46.20 -20.61
N GLY A 509 24.04 -46.52 -19.49
CA GLY A 509 24.35 -45.94 -18.17
C GLY A 509 23.17 -45.26 -17.48
N ALA A 510 22.90 -45.70 -16.24
CA ALA A 510 21.75 -45.38 -15.40
C ALA A 510 21.50 -43.87 -15.13
N CYS A 511 20.23 -43.52 -14.91
CA CYS A 511 19.84 -42.24 -14.32
C CYS A 511 19.97 -42.29 -12.78
N PRO A 512 20.39 -41.21 -12.10
CA PRO A 512 20.05 -41.00 -10.69
C PRO A 512 18.55 -40.73 -10.52
#